data_AF-A0A1H8PV24-F1
#
_entry.id   AF-A0A1H8PV24-F1
#
_cell.length_a   1.000
_cell.length_b   1.000
_cell.length_c   1.000
_cell.angle_alpha   90.00
_cell.angle_beta   90.00
_cell.angle_gamma   90.00
#
_symmetry.space_group_name_H-M   'P 1'
#
loop_
_entity.id
_entity.type
_entity.pdbx_description
1 polymer ?
#
loop_
_entity_poly.entity_id
_entity_poly.type
_entity_poly.pdbx_seq_one_letter_code
_entity_poly.pdbx_strand_id
1 'polypeptide(L)' 'MLMNDKQNSLDHEASRLAALMDYHILDTPQEPAFDDIVEVASIICQAPVAVINFIDKDR' A
#
# COMPACT_ATOMS: atom_id res chain seq x y z
N MET A 1 4.30 -10.89 -31.14
CA MET A 1 3.05 -11.11 -30.39
C MET A 1 3.30 -12.35 -29.53
N LEU A 2 3.52 -12.36 -28.22
CA LEU A 2 3.29 -11.46 -27.09
C LEU A 2 4.43 -11.69 -26.07
N MET A 3 5.34 -10.74 -25.83
CA MET A 3 6.35 -10.86 -24.77
C MET A 3 6.59 -9.56 -23.97
N ASN A 4 5.74 -8.54 -24.13
CA ASN A 4 6.00 -7.21 -23.55
C ASN A 4 5.21 -6.89 -22.27
N ASP A 5 4.12 -7.61 -21.99
CA ASP A 5 3.23 -7.24 -20.88
C ASP A 5 3.73 -7.77 -19.52
N LYS A 6 4.30 -8.99 -19.51
CA LYS A 6 4.86 -9.59 -18.28
C LYS A 6 6.13 -8.87 -17.81
N GLN A 7 7.04 -8.53 -18.73
CA GLN A 7 8.28 -7.83 -18.40
C GLN A 7 7.98 -6.46 -17.78
N ASN A 8 7.07 -5.70 -18.41
CA ASN A 8 6.66 -4.39 -17.91
C ASN A 8 5.99 -4.45 -16.54
N SER A 9 5.19 -5.50 -16.27
CA SER A 9 4.56 -5.68 -14.96
C SER A 9 5.56 -5.99 -13.84
N LEU A 10 6.64 -6.72 -14.13
CA LEU A 10 7.67 -7.03 -13.14
C LEU A 10 8.53 -5.80 -12.81
N ASP A 11 8.88 -5.01 -13.84
CA ASP A 11 9.64 -3.77 -13.65
C ASP A 11 8.83 -2.70 -12.92
N HIS A 12 7.52 -2.62 -13.21
CA HIS A 12 6.59 -1.77 -12.47
C HIS A 12 6.45 -2.19 -11.01
N GLU A 13 6.33 -3.48 -10.74
CA GLU A 13 6.19 -3.97 -9.36
C GLU A 13 7.47 -3.77 -8.55
N ALA A 14 8.64 -4.02 -9.14
CA ALA A 14 9.91 -3.74 -8.51
C ALA A 14 10.05 -2.24 -8.16
N SER A 15 9.60 -1.34 -9.05
CA SER A 15 9.61 0.09 -8.81
C SER A 15 8.64 0.51 -7.70
N ARG A 16 7.46 -0.11 -7.64
CA ARG A 16 6.48 0.13 -6.58
C ARG A 16 7.01 -0.28 -5.20
N LEU A 17 7.63 -1.46 -5.11
CA LEU A 17 8.23 -1.97 -3.88
C LEU A 17 9.42 -1.11 -3.42
N ALA A 18 10.28 -0.67 -4.34
CA ALA A 18 11.37 0.25 -4.02
C ALA A 18 10.82 1.57 -3.45
N ALA A 19 9.79 2.15 -4.08
CA ALA A 19 9.13 3.34 -3.57
C ALA A 19 8.50 3.12 -2.19
N LEU A 20 7.87 1.96 -1.93
CA LEU A 20 7.31 1.63 -0.63
C LEU A 20 8.38 1.58 0.47
N MET A 21 9.53 0.96 0.18
CA MET A 21 10.67 0.92 1.11
C MET A 21 11.23 2.31 1.41
N ASP A 22 11.31 3.19 0.41
CA ASP A 22 11.83 4.56 0.57
C ASP A 22 10.97 5.43 1.51
N TYR A 23 9.69 5.11 1.69
CA TYR A 23 8.85 5.81 2.67
C TYR A 23 9.15 5.44 4.12
N HIS A 24 9.90 4.35 4.38
CA HIS A 24 10.26 3.90 5.74
C HIS A 24 9.05 3.71 6.67
N ILE A 25 7.90 3.29 6.13
CA ILE A 25 6.64 3.09 6.87
C ILE A 25 6.39 1.63 7.29
N LEU A 26 7.19 0.69 6.77
CA LEU A 26 7.11 -0.72 7.16
C LEU A 26 7.88 -0.94 8.46
N ASP A 27 7.37 -1.84 9.31
CA ASP A 27 7.94 -2.18 10.62
C ASP A 27 8.15 -0.97 11.57
N THR A 28 7.37 0.10 11.38
CA THR A 28 7.36 1.25 12.29
C THR A 28 6.33 1.07 13.42
N PRO A 29 6.50 1.79 14.55
CA PRO A 29 5.44 1.91 15.54
C PRO A 29 4.16 2.49 14.92
N GLN A 30 3.03 2.24 15.57
CA GLN A 30 1.74 2.80 15.16
C GLN A 30 1.80 4.33 15.11
N GLU A 31 1.36 4.89 13.98
CA GLU A 31 1.26 6.33 13.77
C GLU A 31 -0.22 6.77 13.85
N PRO A 32 -0.58 7.66 14.80
CA PRO A 32 -1.97 8.10 14.98
C PRO A 32 -2.61 8.73 13.74
N ALA A 33 -1.79 9.34 12.88
CA ALA A 33 -2.28 9.94 11.63
C ALA A 33 -2.92 8.92 10.69
N PHE A 34 -2.50 7.65 10.71
CA PHE A 34 -3.14 6.60 9.92
C PHE A 34 -4.49 6.18 10.51
N ASP A 35 -4.61 6.17 11.84
CA ASP A 35 -5.88 5.89 12.53
C ASP A 35 -6.91 6.97 12.21
N ASP A 36 -6.51 8.25 12.23
CA ASP A 36 -7.38 9.37 11.87
C ASP A 36 -7.93 9.24 10.43
N ILE A 37 -7.08 8.83 9.47
CA ILE A 37 -7.50 8.61 8.08
C ILE A 37 -8.50 7.45 7.99
N VAL A 38 -8.23 6.34 8.70
CA VAL A 38 -9.10 5.16 8.73
C VAL A 38 -10.47 5.50 9.34
N GLU A 39 -10.50 6.30 10.40
CA GLU A 39 -11.75 6.77 11.02
C GLU A 39 -12.58 7.59 10.02
N VAL A 40 -11.96 8.58 9.38
CA VAL A 40 -12.65 9.42 8.38
C VAL A 40 -13.15 8.58 7.20
N ALA A 41 -12.33 7.65 6.70
CA ALA A 41 -12.73 6.75 5.61
C ALA A 41 -13.92 5.87 5.99
N SER A 42 -13.93 5.33 7.21
CA SER A 42 -15.03 4.53 7.74
C SER A 42 -16.35 5.31 7.77
N ILE A 43 -16.30 6.55 8.28
CA ILE A 43 -17.47 7.45 8.37
C ILE A 43 -18.00 7.79 6.97
N ILE A 44 -17.12 8.21 6.06
CA ILE A 44 -17.50 8.63 4.70
C ILE A 44 -18.10 7.46 3.91
N CYS A 45 -17.46 6.29 3.98
CA CYS A 45 -17.89 5.11 3.26
C CYS A 45 -19.07 4.38 3.92
N GLN A 46 -19.52 4.84 5.10
CA GLN A 46 -20.56 4.18 5.92
C GLN A 46 -20.23 2.69 6.13
N ALA A 47 -18.95 2.38 6.31
CA ALA A 47 -18.46 1.02 6.45
C ALA A 47 -18.28 0.69 7.95
N PRO A 48 -18.54 -0.55 8.38
CA PRO A 48 -18.34 -0.94 9.77
C PRO A 48 -16.85 -0.99 10.17
N VAL A 49 -15.94 -1.15 9.20
CA VAL A 49 -14.49 -1.22 9.40
C VAL A 49 -13.80 -0.62 8.18
N ALA A 50 -12.72 0.12 8.40
CA ALA A 50 -11.76 0.55 7.38
C ALA A 50 -10.34 0.20 7.85
N VAL A 51 -9.40 0.00 6.91
CA VAL A 51 -8.01 -0.35 7.19
C VAL A 51 -7.11 0.24 6.11
N ILE A 52 -5.93 0.72 6.49
CA ILE A 52 -4.83 1.03 5.55
C ILE A 52 -3.86 -0.17 5.58
N ASN A 53 -3.61 -0.75 4.41
CA ASN A 53 -2.67 -1.85 4.25
C ASN A 53 -1.54 -1.44 3.29
N PHE A 54 -0.30 -1.69 3.70
CA PHE A 54 0.87 -1.55 2.85
C PHE A 54 1.25 -2.92 2.31
N ILE A 55 1.23 -3.06 0.98
CA ILE A 55 1.49 -4.35 0.32
C ILE A 55 2.98 -4.44 0.00
N ASP A 56 3.68 -5.29 0.74
CA ASP A 56 5.08 -5.62 0.50
C ASP A 56 5.18 -6.89 -0.35
N LYS A 57 6.39 -7.23 -0.83
CA LYS A 57 6.59 -8.43 -1.65
C LYS A 57 6.25 -9.71 -0.88
N ASP A 58 6.51 -9.72 0.43
CA ASP A 58 6.40 -10.90 1.28
C ASP A 58 5.23 -10.82 2.29
N ARG A 59 4.47 -9.70 2.33
CA ARG A 59 3.42 -9.43 3.33
C ARG A 59 2.21 -8.67 2.78
#